data_AF-A0A2V9KUN6-F1
#
_entry.id   AF-A0A2V9KUN6-F1
#
_cell.length_a   1.000
_cell.length_b   1.000
_cell.length_c   1.000
_cell.angle_alpha   90.00
_cell.angle_beta   90.00
_cell.angle_gamma   90.00
#
_symmetry.space_group_name_H-M   'P 1'
#
loop_
_entity.id
_entity.type
_entity.pdbx_description
1 polymer ?
#
loop_
_entity_poly.entity_id
_entity_poly.type
_entity_poly.pdbx_seq_one_letter_code
_entity_poly.pdbx_strand_id
1 'polypeptide(L)'
;MRKIWLIIKREYVTRVRTKAFLWGTIALPLLTIGVFAFQIIMSTRQLDHTLKLAILDDNGGLAASITRRLTGKLPSGEPTFQVVKTVSQPASEEQSREELLDQIRKGELDGYLVVPKDAAGGTSVEFHTKNPGNITIKGSINRAVSDAVVAERLGKWGVRA
;
A
#
# COMPACT_ATOMS: atom_id res chain seq x y z
N MET A 1 14.53 39.88 -44.10
CA MET A 1 13.56 38.78 -43.87
C MET A 1 13.80 37.53 -44.71
N ARG A 2 13.97 37.61 -46.05
CA ARG A 2 14.20 36.42 -46.92
C ARG A 2 15.39 35.53 -46.52
N LYS A 3 16.49 36.11 -46.05
CA LYS A 3 17.67 35.36 -45.59
C LYS A 3 17.38 34.49 -44.35
N ILE A 4 16.59 34.98 -43.40
CA ILE A 4 16.17 34.23 -42.20
C ILE A 4 15.32 33.03 -42.60
N TRP A 5 14.37 33.21 -43.52
CA TRP A 5 13.51 32.12 -44.00
C TRP A 5 14.31 30.97 -44.65
N LEU A 6 15.35 31.30 -45.42
CA LEU A 6 16.23 30.29 -46.03
C LEU A 6 17.02 29.49 -44.99
N ILE A 7 17.47 30.14 -43.92
CA ILE A 7 18.17 29.50 -42.80
C ILE A 7 17.22 28.54 -42.07
N ILE A 8 16.00 29.00 -41.74
CA ILE A 8 14.98 28.16 -41.09
C ILE A 8 14.66 26.92 -41.93
N LYS A 9 14.44 27.10 -43.25
CA LYS A 9 14.13 25.98 -44.16
C LYS A 9 15.26 24.95 -44.18
N ARG A 10 16.52 25.40 -44.26
CA ARG A 10 17.68 24.51 -44.25
C ARG A 10 17.73 23.72 -42.94
N GLU A 11 17.68 24.40 -41.80
CA GLU A 11 17.79 23.75 -40.49
C GLU A 11 16.62 22.80 -40.19
N TYR A 12 15.41 23.12 -40.62
CA TYR A 12 14.27 22.23 -40.49
C TYR A 12 14.48 20.92 -41.27
N VAL A 13 14.96 20.98 -42.50
CA VAL A 13 15.20 19.78 -43.32
C VAL A 13 16.36 18.96 -42.76
N THR A 14 17.44 19.61 -42.29
CA THR A 14 18.64 18.91 -41.79
C THR A 14 18.49 18.37 -40.37
N ARG A 15 17.60 18.92 -39.53
CA ARG A 15 17.40 18.47 -38.14
C ARG A 15 16.05 17.77 -37.95
N VAL A 16 14.95 18.43 -38.30
CA VAL A 16 13.58 17.99 -37.98
C VAL A 16 13.09 16.87 -38.92
N ARG A 17 13.45 16.89 -40.21
CA ARG A 17 13.05 15.81 -41.15
C ARG A 17 13.98 14.59 -41.13
N THR A 18 14.92 14.52 -40.20
CA THR A 18 15.73 13.31 -40.04
C THR A 18 14.87 12.19 -39.48
N LYS A 19 15.12 10.94 -39.92
CA LYS A 19 14.41 9.78 -39.39
C LYS A 19 14.56 9.69 -37.88
N ALA A 20 15.76 9.97 -37.35
CA ALA A 20 16.03 9.97 -35.92
C ALA A 20 15.17 10.98 -35.15
N PHE A 21 15.03 12.22 -35.65
CA PHE A 21 14.18 13.22 -35.00
C PHE A 21 12.71 12.83 -35.01
N LEU A 22 12.20 12.33 -36.14
CA LEU A 22 10.81 11.92 -36.27
C LEU A 22 10.50 10.71 -35.37
N TRP A 23 11.37 9.70 -35.36
CA TRP A 23 11.25 8.56 -34.45
C TRP A 23 11.36 8.98 -33.00
N GLY A 24 12.32 9.84 -32.64
CA GLY A 24 12.50 10.30 -31.26
C GLY A 24 11.29 11.08 -30.74
N THR A 25 10.70 11.95 -31.58
CA THR A 25 9.53 12.77 -31.20
C THR A 25 8.29 11.91 -30.94
N ILE A 26 8.14 10.77 -31.61
CA ILE A 26 7.01 9.85 -31.41
C ILE A 26 7.33 8.81 -30.33
N ALA A 27 8.53 8.24 -30.37
CA ALA A 27 8.96 7.19 -29.46
C ALA A 27 9.05 7.67 -28.02
N LEU A 28 9.50 8.90 -27.77
CA LEU A 28 9.63 9.42 -26.41
C LEU A 28 8.26 9.54 -25.71
N PRO A 29 7.24 10.22 -26.27
CA PRO A 29 5.90 10.22 -25.70
C PRO A 29 5.28 8.82 -25.57
N LEU A 30 5.45 7.95 -26.58
CA LEU A 30 4.93 6.57 -26.51
C LEU A 30 5.57 5.77 -25.40
N LEU A 31 6.90 5.88 -25.22
CA LEU A 31 7.62 5.26 -24.12
C LEU A 31 7.09 5.78 -22.79
N THR A 32 6.94 7.10 -22.64
CA THR A 32 6.39 7.72 -21.44
C THR A 32 4.99 7.19 -21.12
N ILE A 33 4.09 7.13 -22.11
CA ILE A 33 2.76 6.53 -21.96
C ILE A 33 2.86 5.06 -21.55
N GLY A 34 3.75 4.29 -22.19
CA GLY A 34 3.95 2.87 -21.87
C GLY A 34 4.42 2.65 -20.43
N VAL A 35 5.36 3.47 -19.94
CA VAL A 35 5.83 3.42 -18.56
C VAL A 35 4.69 3.75 -17.60
N PHE A 36 3.93 4.83 -17.83
CA PHE A 36 2.79 5.18 -16.97
C PHE A 36 1.70 4.11 -16.98
N ALA A 37 1.34 3.59 -18.15
CA ALA A 37 0.37 2.51 -18.28
C ALA A 37 0.82 1.26 -17.52
N PHE A 38 2.10 0.88 -17.64
CA PHE A 38 2.67 -0.23 -16.89
C PHE A 38 2.56 -0.01 -15.37
N GLN A 39 2.91 1.17 -14.87
CA GLN A 39 2.79 1.51 -13.45
C GLN A 39 1.33 1.43 -12.97
N ILE A 40 0.37 1.98 -13.74
CA ILE A 40 -1.06 1.95 -13.41
C ILE A 40 -1.57 0.50 -13.36
N ILE A 41 -1.23 -0.32 -14.36
CA ILE A 41 -1.64 -1.73 -14.39
C ILE A 41 -1.08 -2.48 -13.19
N MET A 42 0.20 -2.30 -12.86
CA MET A 42 0.80 -2.94 -11.68
C MET A 42 0.17 -2.49 -10.37
N SER A 43 -0.15 -1.20 -10.23
CA SER A 43 -0.72 -0.63 -9.00
C SER A 43 -2.22 -0.91 -8.82
N THR A 44 -2.94 -1.20 -9.90
CA THR A 44 -4.38 -1.54 -9.87
C THR A 44 -4.67 -3.03 -9.82
N ARG A 45 -3.63 -3.90 -9.83
CA ARG A 45 -3.83 -5.34 -9.62
C ARG A 45 -4.54 -5.57 -8.29
N GLN A 46 -5.74 -6.10 -8.39
CA GLN A 46 -6.53 -6.47 -7.22
C GLN A 46 -5.90 -7.68 -6.54
N LEU A 47 -6.25 -7.88 -5.27
CA LEU A 47 -5.88 -9.09 -4.57
C LEU A 47 -6.69 -10.23 -5.15
N ASP A 48 -5.99 -11.26 -5.63
CA ASP A 48 -6.62 -12.48 -6.14
C ASP A 48 -6.90 -13.50 -5.03
N HIS A 49 -6.43 -13.24 -3.80
CA HIS A 49 -6.64 -14.10 -2.64
C HIS A 49 -6.81 -13.30 -1.33
N THR A 50 -7.45 -13.95 -0.37
CA THR A 50 -7.60 -13.48 1.02
C THR A 50 -6.22 -13.41 1.70
N LEU A 51 -5.88 -12.25 2.27
CA LEU A 51 -4.61 -12.05 2.97
C LEU A 51 -4.68 -12.53 4.42
N LYS A 52 -3.75 -13.40 4.81
CA LYS A 52 -3.59 -13.87 6.19
C LYS A 52 -2.78 -12.86 6.99
N LEU A 53 -3.42 -12.26 7.99
CA LEU A 53 -2.81 -11.27 8.86
C LEU A 53 -2.68 -11.78 10.30
N ALA A 54 -1.60 -11.39 10.95
CA ALA A 54 -1.48 -11.46 12.40
C ALA A 54 -1.52 -10.06 13.03
N ILE A 55 -2.00 -9.96 14.27
CA ILE A 55 -1.99 -8.71 15.04
C ILE A 55 -1.21 -8.95 16.32
N LEU A 56 -0.13 -8.20 16.50
CA LEU A 56 0.61 -8.06 17.74
C LEU A 56 0.08 -6.81 18.45
N ASP A 57 -0.64 -6.99 19.55
CA ASP A 57 -1.27 -5.90 20.29
C ASP A 57 -0.69 -5.80 21.70
N ASP A 58 0.24 -4.87 21.88
CA ASP A 58 0.89 -4.66 23.17
C ASP A 58 -0.03 -4.00 24.20
N ASN A 59 -1.11 -3.34 23.75
CA ASN A 59 -2.12 -2.74 24.60
C ASN A 59 -3.15 -3.78 25.08
N GLY A 60 -3.49 -4.76 24.22
CA GLY A 60 -4.36 -5.89 24.53
C GLY A 60 -5.86 -5.64 24.36
N GLY A 61 -6.26 -4.59 23.63
CA GLY A 61 -7.67 -4.21 23.46
C GLY A 61 -8.05 -3.69 22.07
N LEU A 62 -7.07 -3.39 21.21
CA LEU A 62 -7.31 -2.82 19.88
C LEU A 62 -7.45 -3.88 18.81
N ALA A 63 -6.85 -5.07 18.99
CA ALA A 63 -6.87 -6.14 17.99
C ALA A 63 -8.29 -6.54 17.56
N ALA A 64 -9.21 -6.73 18.51
CA ALA A 64 -10.59 -7.09 18.22
C ALA A 64 -11.33 -5.97 17.47
N SER A 65 -11.10 -4.72 17.86
CA SER A 65 -11.69 -3.53 17.22
C SER A 65 -11.19 -3.34 15.79
N ILE A 66 -9.89 -3.55 15.54
CA ILE A 66 -9.28 -3.52 14.21
C ILE A 66 -9.85 -4.64 13.35
N THR A 67 -9.90 -5.86 13.87
CA THR A 67 -10.41 -7.04 13.14
C THR A 67 -11.85 -6.83 12.67
N ARG A 68 -12.71 -6.27 13.53
CA ARG A 68 -14.11 -5.97 13.17
C ARG A 68 -14.25 -4.92 12.07
N ARG A 69 -13.27 -4.02 11.95
CA ARG A 69 -13.28 -2.91 10.98
C ARG A 69 -12.63 -3.28 9.65
N LEU A 70 -11.90 -4.40 9.58
CA LEU A 70 -11.41 -4.99 8.33
C LEU A 70 -12.55 -5.67 7.56
N THR A 71 -13.44 -4.86 6.98
CA THR A 71 -14.66 -5.32 6.27
C THR A 71 -14.52 -5.40 4.75
N GLY A 72 -13.31 -5.17 4.22
CA GLY A 72 -13.04 -5.24 2.79
C GLY A 72 -13.40 -6.60 2.20
N LYS A 73 -13.93 -6.62 0.97
CA LYS A 73 -14.24 -7.84 0.23
C LYS A 73 -13.49 -7.87 -1.10
N LEU A 74 -13.04 -9.06 -1.49
CA LEU A 74 -12.54 -9.34 -2.83
C LEU A 74 -13.69 -9.26 -3.86
N PRO A 75 -13.37 -9.13 -5.15
CA PRO A 75 -14.35 -9.32 -6.23
C PRO A 75 -15.08 -10.66 -6.18
N SER A 76 -14.42 -11.70 -5.64
CA SER A 76 -15.02 -13.02 -5.39
C SER A 76 -16.07 -13.03 -4.27
N GLY A 77 -16.16 -11.96 -3.47
CA GLY A 77 -17.05 -11.86 -2.30
C GLY A 77 -16.41 -12.33 -0.98
N GLU A 78 -15.23 -12.95 -1.03
CA GLU A 78 -14.46 -13.34 0.15
C GLU A 78 -13.89 -12.12 0.91
N PRO A 79 -13.61 -12.23 2.21
CA PRO A 79 -12.98 -11.14 2.96
C PRO A 79 -11.56 -10.85 2.45
N THR A 80 -11.21 -9.57 2.27
CA THR A 80 -9.86 -9.16 1.83
C THR A 80 -8.78 -9.57 2.83
N PHE A 81 -9.13 -9.58 4.11
CA PHE A 81 -8.23 -9.88 5.19
C PHE A 81 -8.83 -10.96 6.08
N GLN A 82 -8.01 -11.93 6.45
CA GLN A 82 -8.31 -12.93 7.46
C GLN A 82 -7.28 -12.81 8.58
N VAL A 83 -7.73 -12.38 9.76
CA VAL A 83 -6.86 -12.35 10.94
C VAL A 83 -6.77 -13.77 11.50
N VAL A 84 -5.60 -14.40 11.36
CA VAL A 84 -5.38 -15.81 11.75
C VAL A 84 -4.72 -15.97 13.11
N LYS A 85 -4.01 -14.94 13.58
CA LYS A 85 -3.33 -14.93 14.88
C LYS A 85 -3.46 -13.56 15.54
N THR A 86 -3.75 -13.55 16.83
CA THR A 86 -3.70 -12.34 17.65
C THR A 86 -2.87 -12.64 18.89
N VAL A 87 -1.81 -11.86 19.07
CA VAL A 87 -0.93 -11.94 20.24
C VAL A 87 -1.18 -10.67 21.04
N SER A 88 -1.91 -10.81 22.15
CA SER A 88 -2.21 -9.69 23.07
C SER A 88 -1.20 -9.70 24.21
N GLN A 89 -0.59 -8.55 24.49
CA GLN A 89 0.38 -8.37 25.58
C GLN A 89 1.47 -9.45 25.61
N PRO A 90 2.31 -9.53 24.54
CA PRO A 90 3.40 -10.51 24.48
C PRO A 90 4.37 -10.32 25.66
N ALA A 91 4.91 -11.43 26.17
CA ALA A 91 5.97 -11.39 27.19
C ALA A 91 7.26 -10.75 26.67
N SER A 92 7.55 -10.92 25.37
CA SER A 92 8.60 -10.23 24.63
C SER A 92 8.08 -9.88 23.24
N GLU A 93 8.09 -8.58 22.93
CA GLU A 93 7.71 -8.05 21.62
C GLU A 93 8.68 -8.52 20.53
N GLU A 94 9.98 -8.53 20.81
CA GLU A 94 11.04 -8.94 19.88
C GLU A 94 10.88 -10.40 19.45
N GLN A 95 10.70 -11.32 20.41
CA GLN A 95 10.46 -12.74 20.10
C GLN A 95 9.21 -12.93 19.25
N SER A 96 8.13 -12.21 19.58
CA SER A 96 6.88 -12.29 18.82
C SER A 96 7.04 -11.74 17.40
N ARG A 97 7.80 -10.65 17.23
CA ARG A 97 8.15 -10.11 15.90
C ARG A 97 8.95 -11.11 15.08
N GLU A 98 9.96 -11.75 15.66
CA GLU A 98 10.77 -12.76 14.98
C GLU A 98 9.95 -13.97 14.53
N GLU A 99 9.08 -14.50 15.39
CA GLU A 99 8.17 -15.60 15.03
C GLU A 99 7.25 -15.24 13.86
N LEU A 100 6.65 -14.04 13.89
CA LEU A 100 5.75 -13.58 12.85
C LEU A 100 6.49 -13.34 11.53
N LEU A 101 7.73 -12.85 11.58
CA LEU A 101 8.59 -12.72 10.41
C LEU A 101 8.92 -14.08 9.81
N ASP A 102 9.20 -15.10 10.63
CA ASP A 102 9.45 -16.46 10.16
C ASP A 102 8.20 -17.06 9.49
N GLN A 103 7.01 -16.82 10.05
CA GLN A 103 5.74 -17.23 9.43
C GLN A 103 5.48 -16.53 8.07
N ILE A 104 5.85 -15.26 7.92
CA ILE A 104 5.81 -14.58 6.61
C ILE A 104 6.78 -15.23 5.62
N ARG A 105 7.99 -15.57 6.06
CA ARG A 105 9.01 -16.23 5.20
C ARG A 105 8.54 -17.60 4.73
N LYS A 106 7.89 -18.36 5.62
CA LYS A 106 7.27 -19.68 5.32
C LYS A 106 6.00 -19.58 4.47
N GLY A 107 5.44 -18.38 4.28
CA GLY A 107 4.21 -18.17 3.51
C GLY A 107 2.93 -18.56 4.25
N GLU A 108 3.01 -18.69 5.57
CA GLU A 108 1.85 -18.94 6.44
C GLU A 108 1.07 -17.64 6.71
N LEU A 109 1.77 -16.51 6.69
CA LEU A 109 1.23 -15.16 6.83
C LEU A 109 1.63 -14.29 5.63
N ASP A 110 0.74 -13.38 5.25
CA ASP A 110 1.02 -12.35 4.24
C ASP A 110 1.52 -11.03 4.88
N GLY A 111 1.20 -10.83 6.17
CA GLY A 111 1.67 -9.70 6.95
C GLY A 111 1.28 -9.77 8.42
N TYR A 112 1.86 -8.86 9.21
CA TYR A 112 1.44 -8.62 10.59
C TYR A 112 1.40 -7.14 10.93
N LEU A 113 0.54 -6.78 11.88
CA LEU A 113 0.40 -5.45 12.45
C LEU A 113 1.02 -5.41 13.84
N VAL A 114 1.77 -4.35 14.15
CA VAL A 114 2.25 -4.09 15.50
C VAL A 114 1.56 -2.86 16.05
N VAL A 115 0.75 -3.07 17.09
CA VAL A 115 -0.02 -2.04 17.78
C VAL A 115 0.69 -1.73 19.09
N PRO A 116 1.37 -0.57 19.19
CA PRO A 116 2.09 -0.19 20.40
C PRO A 116 1.12 0.13 21.54
N LYS A 117 1.61 0.05 22.78
CA LYS A 117 0.84 0.39 24.00
C LYS A 117 0.17 1.76 23.93
N ASP A 118 0.86 2.74 23.35
CA ASP A 118 0.37 4.12 23.21
C ASP A 118 -0.21 4.42 21.80
N ALA A 119 -0.72 3.41 21.10
CA ALA A 119 -1.43 3.63 19.83
C ALA A 119 -2.60 4.61 19.99
N ALA A 120 -3.28 4.57 21.14
CA ALA A 120 -4.32 5.53 21.49
C ALA A 120 -3.79 6.92 21.85
N GLY A 121 -2.53 7.11 22.26
CA GLY A 121 -1.94 8.43 22.53
C GLY A 121 -1.40 9.12 21.29
N GLY A 122 -1.19 8.38 20.20
CA GLY A 122 -0.73 8.93 18.91
C GLY A 122 0.49 8.22 18.34
N THR A 123 0.97 7.15 18.98
CA THR A 123 2.03 6.32 18.42
C THR A 123 1.51 5.55 17.20
N SER A 124 2.26 5.59 16.10
CA SER A 124 1.87 4.94 14.84
C SER A 124 1.87 3.42 14.94
N VAL A 125 0.88 2.77 14.33
CA VAL A 125 0.83 1.32 14.14
C VAL A 125 1.70 0.93 12.95
N GLU A 126 2.54 -0.09 13.11
CA GLU A 126 3.41 -0.60 12.05
C GLU A 126 2.75 -1.75 11.29
N PHE A 127 2.89 -1.77 9.96
CA PHE A 127 2.45 -2.88 9.13
C PHE A 127 3.63 -3.50 8.39
N HIS A 128 3.90 -4.76 8.65
CA HIS A 128 4.98 -5.54 8.04
C HIS A 128 4.38 -6.57 7.08
N THR A 129 4.80 -6.57 5.82
CA THR A 129 4.27 -7.48 4.79
C THR A 129 5.33 -7.85 3.76
N LYS A 130 5.16 -9.01 3.13
CA LYS A 130 5.98 -9.44 1.99
C LYS A 130 5.80 -8.56 0.76
N ASN A 131 4.64 -7.92 0.59
CA ASN A 131 4.33 -7.10 -0.59
C ASN A 131 3.85 -5.67 -0.21
N PRO A 132 4.78 -4.74 0.07
CA PRO A 132 4.44 -3.38 0.51
C PRO A 132 3.92 -2.47 -0.61
N GLY A 133 3.96 -2.92 -1.87
CA GLY A 133 3.59 -2.12 -3.05
C GLY A 133 2.08 -1.98 -3.27
N ASN A 134 1.25 -2.77 -2.60
CA ASN A 134 -0.20 -2.73 -2.79
C ASN A 134 -0.83 -1.58 -1.98
N ILE A 135 -1.12 -0.47 -2.66
CA ILE A 135 -1.69 0.76 -2.09
C ILE A 135 -3.08 0.51 -1.49
N THR A 136 -3.87 -0.38 -2.09
CA THR A 136 -5.24 -0.71 -1.63
C THR A 136 -5.23 -1.40 -0.27
N ILE A 137 -4.24 -2.28 -0.02
CA ILE A 137 -4.04 -2.90 1.30
C ILE A 137 -3.79 -1.83 2.35
N LYS A 138 -2.82 -0.94 2.09
CA LYS A 138 -2.44 0.13 3.02
C LYS A 138 -3.62 1.02 3.37
N GLY A 139 -4.40 1.45 2.38
CA GLY A 139 -5.57 2.29 2.61
C GLY A 139 -6.64 1.63 3.47
N SER A 140 -6.87 0.32 3.30
CA SER A 140 -7.89 -0.43 4.06
C SER A 140 -7.48 -0.67 5.50
N ILE A 141 -6.22 -1.07 5.72
CA ILE A 141 -5.64 -1.23 7.05
C ILE A 141 -5.63 0.10 7.79
N ASN A 142 -5.17 1.18 7.13
CA ASN A 142 -5.08 2.50 7.76
C ASN A 142 -6.44 3.02 8.23
N ARG A 143 -7.49 2.84 7.43
CA ARG A 143 -8.87 3.16 7.85
C ARG A 143 -9.30 2.33 9.05
N ALA A 144 -9.15 1.00 9.00
CA ALA A 144 -9.56 0.12 10.09
C ALA A 144 -8.84 0.43 11.41
N VAL A 145 -7.54 0.72 11.35
CA VAL A 145 -6.73 1.13 12.51
C VAL A 145 -7.16 2.49 13.04
N SER A 146 -7.31 3.49 12.16
CA SER A 146 -7.72 4.84 12.55
C SER A 146 -9.09 4.82 13.23
N ASP A 147 -10.05 4.12 12.66
CA ASP A 147 -11.40 4.02 13.20
C ASP A 147 -11.42 3.25 14.54
N ALA A 148 -10.53 2.26 14.72
CA ALA A 148 -10.40 1.54 15.98
C ALA A 148 -9.79 2.42 17.08
N VAL A 149 -8.73 3.18 16.76
CA VAL A 149 -8.08 4.11 17.69
C VAL A 149 -9.02 5.24 18.09
N VAL A 150 -9.78 5.79 17.13
CA VAL A 150 -10.78 6.83 17.43
C VAL A 150 -11.88 6.28 18.34
N ALA A 151 -12.40 5.09 18.06
CA ALA A 151 -13.42 4.46 18.91
C ALA A 151 -12.91 4.21 20.34
N GLU A 152 -11.68 3.74 20.49
CA GLU A 152 -11.03 3.54 21.79
C GLU A 152 -10.89 4.87 22.56
N ARG A 153 -10.46 5.93 21.88
CA ARG A 153 -10.40 7.28 22.48
C ARG A 153 -11.77 7.73 22.95
N LEU A 154 -12.80 7.64 22.10
CA LEU A 154 -14.16 8.05 22.44
C LEU A 154 -14.73 7.25 23.61
N GLY A 155 -14.47 5.94 23.65
CA GLY A 155 -14.86 5.06 24.75
C GLY A 155 -14.27 5.51 26.09
N LYS A 156 -13.00 5.93 26.12
CA LYS A 156 -12.37 6.49 27.34
C LYS A 156 -13.05 7.77 27.84
N TRP A 157 -13.68 8.54 26.96
CA TRP A 157 -14.45 9.74 27.31
C TRP A 157 -15.95 9.46 27.52
N GLY A 158 -16.38 8.19 27.53
CA GLY A 158 -17.78 7.79 27.73
C GLY A 158 -18.69 8.01 26.52
N VAL A 159 -18.12 8.33 25.35
CA VAL A 159 -18.87 8.53 24.10
C VAL A 159 -18.86 7.21 23.33
N ARG A 160 -20.05 6.65 23.05
CA ARG A 160 -20.18 5.45 22.21
C ARG A 160 -20.12 5.84 20.73
N ALA A 161 -19.22 5.22 19.98
CA ALA A 161 -19.09 5.27 18.53
C ALA A 161 -19.64 4.00 17.87
#